data_AF-A0A7R7HFE2-F1
#
_entry.id   AF-A0A7R7HFE2-F1
#
_cell.length_a   1.000
_cell.length_b   1.000
_cell.length_c   1.000
_cell.angle_alpha   90.00
_cell.angle_beta   90.00
_cell.angle_gamma   90.00
#
_symmetry.space_group_name_H-M   'P 1'
#
loop_
_entity.id
_entity.type
_entity.pdbx_description
1 polymer ?
#
loop_
_entity_poly.entity_id
_entity_poly.type
_entity_poly.pdbx_seq_one_letter_code
_entity_poly.pdbx_strand_id
1 'polypeptide(L)'
;MARRAARRSSLLAVVAALLATPAFADTGIAVVLNQAKIVKIARPADTIVIGNPAIADAAVQDATTIVLTGKGFGVTNIVVLDKEGSPIVDEQVIVSRHDPLSVRIYRRSHVQTLSCTPYCESSYKGDAERTSENEMNGGQ
;
A
#
# COMPACT_ATOMS: atom_id res chain seq x y z
N MET A 1 37.89 59.34 7.34
CA MET A 1 38.58 58.30 8.17
C MET A 1 37.49 57.47 8.84
N ALA A 2 36.92 56.41 8.26
CA ALA A 2 37.47 55.14 7.78
C ALA A 2 38.00 54.21 8.92
N ARG A 3 37.18 53.18 9.19
CA ARG A 3 37.50 51.80 9.62
C ARG A 3 37.64 51.54 11.13
N ARG A 4 36.68 50.76 11.66
CA ARG A 4 36.90 49.43 12.30
C ARG A 4 35.58 48.89 12.83
N ALA A 5 35.05 47.84 12.20
CA ALA A 5 34.25 46.79 12.85
C ALA A 5 34.02 45.66 11.85
N ALA A 6 35.11 45.01 11.42
CA ALA A 6 35.01 43.69 10.82
C ALA A 6 35.17 42.66 11.95
N ARG A 7 34.43 41.56 11.81
CA ARG A 7 34.46 40.31 12.60
C ARG A 7 33.46 40.28 13.74
N ARG A 8 32.36 39.60 13.48
CA ARG A 8 31.76 38.53 14.31
C ARG A 8 30.34 38.32 13.79
N SER A 9 30.12 37.33 12.92
CA SER A 9 28.85 36.59 12.77
C SER A 9 28.88 35.79 11.48
N SER A 10 29.63 34.68 11.48
CA SER A 10 29.55 33.71 10.36
C SER A 10 29.56 32.26 10.83
N LEU A 11 29.40 32.00 12.13
CA LEU A 11 29.40 30.63 12.68
C LEU A 11 28.01 30.03 12.93
N LEU A 12 26.91 30.78 12.78
CA LEU A 12 25.57 30.26 13.07
C LEU A 12 24.90 29.49 11.91
N ALA A 13 25.40 29.60 10.68
CA ALA A 13 24.71 29.03 9.51
C ALA A 13 25.01 27.54 9.25
N VAL A 14 26.11 26.99 9.82
CA VAL A 14 26.56 25.61 9.52
C VAL A 14 25.86 24.56 10.41
N VAL A 15 25.32 24.94 11.57
CA VAL A 15 24.69 23.99 12.51
C VAL A 15 23.29 23.55 12.08
N ALA A 16 22.57 24.35 11.29
CA ALA A 16 21.19 24.05 10.88
C ALA A 16 21.08 22.89 9.85
N ALA A 17 22.17 22.55 9.14
CA ALA A 17 22.14 21.52 8.11
C ALA A 17 22.22 20.08 8.64
N LEU A 18 22.61 19.86 9.90
CA LEU A 18 22.74 18.52 10.50
C LEU A 18 21.45 17.97 11.15
N LEU A 19 20.34 18.73 11.13
CA LEU A 19 19.07 18.33 11.75
C LEU A 19 17.97 17.95 10.74
N ALA A 20 18.31 17.82 9.45
CA ALA A 20 17.34 17.35 8.45
C ALA A 20 17.15 15.83 8.59
N THR A 21 16.24 15.40 9.46
CA THR A 21 15.77 14.01 9.48
C THR A 21 14.84 13.79 8.27
N PRO A 22 15.01 12.69 7.51
CA PRO A 22 14.09 12.37 6.44
C PRO A 22 12.68 12.20 7.01
N ALA A 23 11.71 12.94 6.47
CA ALA A 23 10.32 12.69 6.76
C ALA A 23 9.89 11.44 5.98
N PHE A 24 9.66 10.34 6.68
CA PHE A 24 8.96 9.19 6.12
C PHE A 24 7.47 9.56 6.08
N ALA A 25 6.94 9.79 4.87
CA ALA A 25 5.50 9.87 4.69
C ALA A 25 4.92 8.48 4.98
N ASP A 26 3.88 8.42 5.80
CA ASP A 26 3.12 7.19 5.96
C ASP A 26 2.45 6.87 4.61
N THR A 27 2.83 5.77 3.98
CA THR A 27 2.37 5.41 2.64
C THR A 27 1.08 4.60 2.67
N GLY A 28 0.43 4.49 3.83
CA GLY A 28 -0.75 3.66 4.03
C GLY A 28 -0.43 2.15 4.07
N ILE A 29 -1.48 1.35 4.04
CA ILE A 29 -1.43 -0.11 4.23
C ILE A 29 -1.21 -0.79 2.87
N ALA A 30 0.03 -1.21 2.62
CA ALA A 30 0.33 -2.10 1.49
C ALA A 30 -0.18 -3.53 1.74
N VAL A 31 -0.94 -4.07 0.78
CA VAL A 31 -1.49 -5.44 0.77
C VAL A 31 -1.18 -6.08 -0.59
N VAL A 32 -0.92 -7.38 -0.56
CA VAL A 32 -0.72 -8.17 -1.77
C VAL A 32 -2.07 -8.74 -2.22
N LEU A 33 -2.34 -8.70 -3.53
CA LEU A 33 -3.51 -9.34 -4.11
C LEU A 33 -3.62 -10.82 -3.67
N ASN A 34 -4.83 -11.26 -3.33
CA ASN A 34 -5.13 -12.61 -2.85
C ASN A 34 -4.43 -12.98 -1.53
N GLN A 35 -3.89 -12.00 -0.80
CA GLN A 35 -3.31 -12.21 0.52
C GLN A 35 -4.06 -11.40 1.58
N ALA A 36 -4.08 -11.96 2.79
CA ALA A 36 -4.60 -11.31 3.97
C ALA A 36 -3.46 -10.67 4.77
N LYS A 37 -3.73 -9.49 5.32
CA LYS A 37 -2.86 -8.76 6.24
C LYS A 37 -3.62 -8.48 7.53
N ILE A 38 -3.00 -8.79 8.65
CA ILE A 38 -3.57 -8.50 9.97
C ILE A 38 -3.32 -7.04 10.30
N VAL A 39 -4.39 -6.32 10.60
CA VAL A 39 -4.38 -4.93 11.07
C VAL A 39 -4.82 -4.94 12.53
N LYS A 40 -3.95 -4.50 13.42
CA LYS A 40 -4.25 -4.33 14.85
C LYS A 40 -4.62 -2.88 15.10
N ILE A 41 -5.67 -2.66 15.89
CA ILE A 41 -6.16 -1.33 16.22
C ILE A 41 -6.07 -1.08 17.73
N ALA A 42 -5.98 0.20 18.11
CA ALA A 42 -5.70 0.59 19.50
C ALA A 42 -6.89 0.38 20.46
N ARG A 43 -8.12 0.30 19.94
CA ARG A 43 -9.37 0.23 20.70
C ARG A 43 -10.40 -0.60 19.93
N PRO A 44 -11.46 -1.11 20.60
CA PRO A 44 -12.51 -1.88 19.94
C PRO A 44 -13.15 -1.18 18.74
N ALA A 45 -13.21 -1.86 17.59
CA ALA A 45 -13.98 -1.41 16.43
C ALA A 45 -15.47 -1.65 16.64
N ASP A 46 -16.28 -0.69 16.20
CA ASP A 46 -17.74 -0.83 16.10
C ASP A 46 -18.19 -0.89 14.63
N THR A 47 -17.64 0.00 13.80
CA THR A 47 -17.95 0.08 12.37
C THR A 47 -16.67 0.01 11.54
N ILE A 48 -16.70 -0.76 10.45
CA ILE A 48 -15.63 -0.83 9.45
C ILE A 48 -16.22 -0.48 8.08
N VAL A 49 -15.55 0.43 7.37
CA VAL A 49 -15.91 0.84 6.03
C VAL A 49 -14.72 0.67 5.11
N ILE A 50 -14.93 0.01 3.97
CA ILE A 50 -13.98 -0.05 2.87
C ILE A 50 -14.51 0.83 1.75
N GLY A 51 -13.68 1.75 1.25
CA GLY A 51 -14.08 2.68 0.18
C GLY A 51 -14.54 1.94 -1.08
N ASN A 52 -13.77 0.94 -1.54
CA ASN A 52 -14.12 0.09 -2.68
C ASN A 52 -13.93 -1.42 -2.36
N PRO A 53 -15.03 -2.18 -2.15
CA PRO A 53 -14.98 -3.61 -1.82
C PRO A 53 -14.52 -4.54 -2.98
N ALA A 54 -14.37 -3.99 -4.18
CA ALA A 54 -13.74 -4.69 -5.31
C ALA A 54 -12.21 -4.68 -5.21
N ILE A 55 -11.62 -3.71 -4.52
CA ILE A 55 -10.16 -3.57 -4.36
C ILE A 55 -9.69 -4.30 -3.09
N ALA A 56 -10.37 -4.10 -1.96
CA ALA A 56 -10.03 -4.74 -0.70
C ALA A 56 -11.29 -5.17 0.05
N ASP A 57 -11.13 -6.05 1.03
CA ASP A 57 -12.21 -6.47 1.94
C ASP A 57 -11.66 -6.65 3.35
N ALA A 58 -12.50 -6.47 4.36
CA ALA A 58 -12.11 -6.55 5.76
C ALA A 58 -13.08 -7.40 6.57
N ALA A 59 -12.53 -8.35 7.33
CA ALA A 59 -13.28 -9.16 8.28
C ALA A 59 -12.80 -8.90 9.70
N VAL A 60 -13.73 -8.83 10.65
CA VAL A 60 -13.43 -8.69 12.08
C VAL A 60 -13.08 -10.05 12.65
N GLN A 61 -11.86 -10.22 13.15
CA GLN A 61 -11.46 -11.44 13.87
C GLN A 61 -11.85 -11.34 15.35
N ASP A 62 -11.55 -10.20 15.96
CA ASP A 62 -11.94 -9.83 17.32
C ASP A 62 -12.07 -8.30 17.42
N ALA A 63 -12.43 -7.79 18.60
CA ALA A 63 -12.66 -6.36 18.81
C ALA A 63 -11.50 -5.45 18.36
N THR A 64 -10.26 -5.93 18.37
CA THR A 64 -9.04 -5.14 18.08
C THR A 64 -8.22 -5.68 16.91
N THR A 65 -8.72 -6.70 16.21
CA THR A 65 -7.99 -7.38 15.14
C THR A 65 -8.86 -7.49 13.90
N ILE A 66 -8.37 -6.90 12.80
CA ILE A 66 -9.02 -6.91 11.49
C ILE A 66 -8.16 -7.71 10.52
N VAL A 67 -8.80 -8.58 9.75
CA VAL A 67 -8.19 -9.30 8.63
C VAL A 67 -8.52 -8.54 7.35
N LEU A 68 -7.54 -7.85 6.79
CA LEU A 68 -7.68 -7.08 5.56
C LEU A 68 -7.17 -7.91 4.37
N THR A 69 -7.99 -8.12 3.35
CA THR A 69 -7.65 -8.95 2.18
C THR A 69 -7.64 -8.11 0.91
N GLY A 70 -6.58 -8.24 0.11
CA GLY A 70 -6.51 -7.62 -1.22
C GLY A 70 -7.30 -8.43 -2.25
N LYS A 71 -8.29 -7.82 -2.91
CA LYS A 71 -9.17 -8.48 -3.90
C LYS A 71 -8.97 -8.00 -5.33
N GLY A 72 -8.53 -6.76 -5.51
CA GLY A 72 -8.30 -6.16 -6.82
C GLY A 72 -7.17 -5.16 -6.79
N PHE A 73 -6.55 -4.89 -7.94
CA PHE A 73 -5.45 -3.92 -8.02
C PHE A 73 -5.95 -2.50 -7.87
N GLY A 74 -5.18 -1.67 -7.17
CA GLY A 74 -5.44 -0.23 -7.06
C GLY A 74 -5.26 0.29 -5.64
N VAL A 75 -5.82 1.48 -5.42
CA VAL A 75 -5.80 2.18 -4.14
C VAL A 75 -7.24 2.40 -3.68
N THR A 76 -7.54 2.02 -2.45
CA THR A 76 -8.77 2.34 -1.71
C THR A 76 -8.40 2.87 -0.34
N ASN A 77 -9.34 3.03 0.57
CA ASN A 77 -9.10 3.28 1.98
C ASN A 77 -9.90 2.34 2.88
N ILE A 78 -9.47 2.26 4.13
CA ILE A 78 -10.20 1.64 5.24
C ILE A 78 -10.45 2.70 6.31
N VAL A 79 -11.70 2.79 6.76
CA VAL A 79 -12.11 3.62 7.90
C VAL A 79 -12.67 2.71 8.97
N VAL A 80 -12.13 2.82 10.18
CA VAL A 80 -12.58 2.06 11.35
C VAL A 80 -13.03 3.05 12.41
N LEU A 81 -14.24 2.90 12.92
CA LEU A 81 -14.83 3.80 13.93
C LEU A 81 -15.06 3.06 15.26
N ASP A 82 -14.95 3.79 16.36
CA ASP A 82 -15.45 3.35 17.67
C ASP A 82 -16.96 3.55 17.82
N LYS A 83 -17.52 3.15 18.97
CA LYS A 83 -18.95 3.23 19.28
C LYS A 83 -19.48 4.67 19.27
N GLU A 84 -18.61 5.64 19.53
CA GLU A 84 -18.93 7.06 19.53
C GLU A 84 -18.84 7.66 18.12
N GLY A 85 -18.48 6.86 17.11
CA GLY A 85 -18.31 7.29 15.72
C GLY A 85 -16.98 8.01 15.45
N SER A 86 -16.03 7.97 16.38
CA SER A 86 -14.71 8.58 16.19
C SER A 86 -13.78 7.63 15.41
N PRO A 87 -13.00 8.14 14.44
CA PRO A 87 -12.10 7.31 13.66
C PRO A 87 -10.94 6.77 14.51
N ILE A 88 -10.77 5.45 14.49
CA ILE A 88 -9.64 4.71 15.04
C ILE A 88 -8.56 4.51 13.96
N VAL A 89 -9.00 4.25 12.71
CA VAL A 89 -8.14 4.12 11.52
C VAL A 89 -8.80 4.87 10.38
N ASP A 90 -8.03 5.64 9.63
CA ASP A 90 -8.42 6.23 8.35
C ASP A 90 -7.17 6.25 7.46
N GLU A 91 -6.96 5.16 6.73
CA GLU A 91 -5.71 4.90 6.00
C GLU A 91 -5.97 4.44 4.57
N GLN A 92 -5.07 4.81 3.66
CA GLN A 92 -5.08 4.24 2.32
C GLN A 92 -4.69 2.76 2.35
N VAL A 93 -5.29 1.98 1.47
CA VAL A 93 -4.97 0.57 1.23
C VAL A 93 -4.52 0.44 -0.21
N ILE A 94 -3.26 0.04 -0.39
CA ILE A 94 -2.65 -0.13 -1.70
C ILE A 94 -2.54 -1.61 -1.97
N VAL A 95 -3.29 -2.09 -2.95
CA VAL A 95 -3.27 -3.50 -3.35
C VAL A 95 -2.43 -3.66 -4.60
N SER A 96 -1.32 -4.37 -4.44
CA SER A 96 -0.34 -4.59 -5.49
C SER A 96 -0.17 -6.07 -5.81
N ARG A 97 0.42 -6.35 -6.98
CA ARG A 97 0.84 -7.71 -7.33
C ARG A 97 2.08 -8.07 -6.54
N HIS A 98 2.10 -9.24 -5.92
CA HIS A 98 3.33 -9.88 -5.48
C HIS A 98 3.25 -11.37 -5.79
N ASP A 99 4.15 -11.82 -6.65
CA ASP A 99 4.13 -13.18 -7.15
C ASP A 99 5.56 -13.75 -7.15
N PRO A 100 6.08 -14.10 -5.96
CA PRO A 100 7.49 -14.42 -5.77
C PRO A 100 7.91 -15.76 -6.42
N LEU A 101 6.97 -16.51 -7.01
CA LEU A 101 7.22 -17.82 -7.64
C LEU A 101 6.56 -17.96 -9.03
N SER A 102 6.24 -16.84 -9.67
CA SER A 102 5.74 -16.85 -11.05
C SER A 102 6.78 -16.45 -12.08
N VAL A 103 6.56 -16.94 -13.30
CA VAL A 103 7.25 -16.48 -14.51
C VAL A 103 6.24 -15.75 -15.38
N ARG A 104 6.56 -14.51 -15.78
CA ARG A 104 5.75 -13.73 -16.73
C ARG A 104 6.43 -13.68 -18.08
N ILE A 105 5.75 -14.20 -19.10
CA ILE A 105 6.19 -14.19 -20.49
C ILE A 105 5.39 -13.12 -21.23
N TYR A 106 6.08 -12.16 -21.86
CA TYR A 106 5.49 -11.11 -22.68
C TYR A 106 5.67 -11.45 -24.15
N ARG A 107 4.55 -11.58 -24.89
CA ARG A 107 4.54 -11.81 -26.35
C ARG A 107 3.71 -10.72 -27.01
N ARG A 108 4.37 -9.65 -27.47
CA ARG A 108 3.71 -8.40 -27.89
C ARG A 108 2.83 -7.89 -26.73
N SER A 109 1.52 -7.71 -26.95
CA SER A 109 0.58 -7.34 -25.88
C SER A 109 0.20 -8.50 -24.98
N HIS A 110 0.42 -9.75 -25.38
CA HIS A 110 -0.09 -10.91 -24.64
C HIS A 110 0.84 -11.28 -23.48
N VAL A 111 0.36 -11.11 -22.24
CA VAL A 111 1.07 -11.51 -21.02
C VAL A 111 0.59 -12.88 -20.55
N GLN A 112 1.52 -13.82 -20.35
CA GLN A 112 1.24 -15.12 -19.73
C GLN A 112 1.97 -15.22 -18.40
N THR A 113 1.23 -15.44 -17.32
CA THR A 113 1.77 -15.71 -15.99
C THR A 113 1.72 -17.22 -15.74
N LEU A 114 2.85 -17.80 -15.36
CA LEU A 114 3.05 -19.23 -15.14
C LEU A 114 3.55 -19.47 -13.71
N SER A 115 3.16 -20.60 -13.11
CA SER A 115 3.72 -21.10 -11.86
C SER A 115 4.65 -22.27 -12.16
N CYS A 116 5.92 -22.22 -11.74
CA CYS A 116 6.94 -23.15 -12.19
C CYS A 116 7.59 -23.91 -11.02
N THR A 117 7.07 -25.10 -10.69
CA THR A 117 7.66 -25.99 -9.68
C THR A 117 7.32 -27.47 -9.97
N PRO A 118 8.18 -28.31 -10.59
CA PRO A 118 9.41 -28.03 -11.35
C PRO A 118 9.16 -27.73 -12.85
N TYR A 119 7.95 -28.00 -13.34
CA TYR A 119 7.48 -27.64 -14.68
C TYR A 119 6.56 -26.43 -14.59
N CYS A 120 6.45 -25.66 -15.68
CA CYS A 120 5.61 -24.47 -15.72
C CYS A 120 4.18 -24.81 -16.16
N GLU A 121 3.21 -24.48 -15.33
CA GLU A 121 1.79 -24.54 -15.64
C GLU A 121 1.19 -23.12 -15.63
N SER A 122 0.00 -22.94 -16.21
CA SER A 122 -0.70 -21.65 -16.12
C SER A 122 -0.92 -21.31 -14.65
N SER A 123 -0.54 -20.09 -14.24
CA SER A 123 -0.85 -19.66 -12.87
C SER A 123 -2.37 -19.60 -12.70
N TYR A 124 -2.83 -19.91 -11.50
CA TYR A 124 -4.19 -19.55 -11.11
C TYR A 124 -4.34 -18.02 -11.17
N LYS A 125 -5.46 -17.54 -11.69
CA LYS A 125 -5.75 -16.11 -11.83
C LYS A 125 -7.13 -15.81 -11.27
N GLY A 126 -7.17 -14.95 -10.27
CA GLY A 126 -8.42 -14.38 -9.77
C GLY A 126 -9.11 -13.51 -10.82
N ASP A 127 -10.33 -13.07 -10.53
CA ASP A 127 -11.10 -12.21 -11.43
C ASP A 127 -10.35 -10.89 -11.73
N ALA A 128 -9.77 -10.26 -10.71
CA ALA A 128 -9.01 -9.02 -10.88
C ALA A 128 -7.79 -9.17 -11.81
N GLU A 129 -7.15 -10.34 -11.80
CA GLU A 129 -6.01 -10.61 -12.66
C GLU A 129 -6.43 -10.84 -14.10
N ARG A 130 -7.52 -11.61 -14.31
CA ARG A 130 -8.09 -11.83 -15.64
C ARG A 130 -8.56 -10.52 -16.27
N THR A 131 -9.25 -9.67 -15.51
CA THR A 131 -9.70 -8.35 -16.00
C THR A 131 -8.50 -7.47 -16.36
N SER A 132 -7.51 -7.36 -15.47
CA SER A 132 -6.31 -6.56 -15.74
C SER A 132 -5.54 -7.03 -16.97
N GLU A 133 -5.38 -8.35 -17.14
CA GLU A 133 -4.72 -8.90 -18.33
C GLU A 133 -5.54 -8.66 -19.60
N ASN A 134 -6.86 -8.82 -19.56
CA ASN A 134 -7.74 -8.58 -20.72
C ASN A 134 -7.71 -7.11 -21.15
N GLU A 135 -7.72 -6.17 -20.21
CA GLU A 135 -7.60 -4.74 -20.50
C GLU A 135 -6.24 -4.40 -21.12
N MET A 136 -5.15 -4.98 -20.61
CA MET A 136 -3.81 -4.80 -21.21
C MET A 136 -3.72 -5.42 -22.61
N ASN A 137 -4.37 -6.55 -22.84
CA ASN A 137 -4.36 -7.26 -24.12
C ASN A 137 -5.24 -6.57 -25.18
N GLY A 138 -6.38 -6.00 -24.76
CA GLY A 138 -7.41 -5.40 -25.62
C GLY A 138 -7.20 -3.94 -26.00
N GLY A 139 -6.14 -3.28 -25.50
CA GLY A 139 -5.77 -1.91 -25.86
C GLY A 139 -5.13 -1.75 -27.26
N GLN A 140 -5.40 -2.65 -28.21
CA GLN A 140 -4.98 -2.56 -29.62
C GLN A 140 -6.18 -2.51 -30.55
#